data_AF-A0A2K3DUW3-F1
#
_entry.id   AF-A0A2K3DUW3-F1
#
_cell.length_a   1.000
_cell.length_b   1.000
_cell.length_c   1.000
_cell.angle_alpha   90.00
_cell.angle_beta   90.00
_cell.angle_gamma   90.00
#
_symmetry.space_group_name_H-M   'P 1'
#
loop_
_entity.id
_entity.type
_entity.pdbx_description
1 polymer ?
#
loop_
_entity_poly.entity_id
_entity_poly.type
_entity_poly.pdbx_seq_one_letter_code
_entity_poly.pdbx_strand_id
1 'polypeptide(L)'
;MDGSPQGTSEASTSSKPLEAAWKEFGRDNPAGKALFKLYNKDAAKQIGNAYNSKNKAVHEKKLATGWSPLPVAEPPKPKLEKPVVAVPRFPKRMDYESSRAQYIPRRRHVDVIRAEIDAEYERMRTAPQPPPSRAVLDDKEKTRLADLMRFRGKVPAVTPEQVAAQARAAPKKSEQQQLEEMFEQIVGEIEERRAFLRDLEAAGRLKLETVHMVRSEIQQRVADLQRVDALLQQYTAGAGAGSGASPSH
;
A
#
# COMPACT_ATOMS: atom_id res chain seq x y z
N MET A 1 43.45 44.75 41.84
CA MET A 1 42.72 44.98 40.58
C MET A 1 43.55 44.35 39.48
N ASP A 2 43.15 43.30 38.79
CA ASP A 2 42.10 42.31 38.90
C ASP A 2 42.33 41.41 37.68
N GLY A 3 41.97 40.14 37.76
CA GLY A 3 41.61 39.39 36.56
C GLY A 3 42.75 38.78 35.74
N SER A 4 43.21 37.62 36.19
CA SER A 4 43.47 36.51 35.25
C SER A 4 42.28 36.34 34.29
N PRO A 5 42.54 35.89 33.06
CA PRO A 5 41.93 34.61 32.71
C PRO A 5 42.98 33.63 32.20
N GLN A 6 43.01 32.47 32.86
CA GLN A 6 43.61 31.25 32.35
C GLN A 6 42.93 30.90 31.02
N GLY A 7 43.66 31.07 29.92
CA GLY A 7 43.38 30.35 28.68
C GLY A 7 44.09 29.00 28.76
N THR A 8 43.36 27.95 29.08
CA THR A 8 43.82 26.57 28.99
C THR A 8 44.17 26.25 27.54
N SER A 9 45.46 26.25 27.22
CA SER A 9 46.00 25.66 26.00
C SER A 9 46.01 24.14 26.16
N GLU A 10 44.85 23.51 26.03
CA GLU A 10 44.76 22.05 25.93
C GLU A 10 44.62 21.63 24.46
N ALA A 11 45.71 21.05 23.96
CA ALA A 11 45.76 19.98 22.96
C ALA A 11 45.09 20.24 21.60
N SER A 12 45.69 21.09 20.77
CA SER A 12 45.52 21.03 19.30
C SER A 12 46.41 19.95 18.65
N THR A 13 46.39 18.73 19.19
CA THR A 13 47.20 17.61 18.65
C THR A 13 46.38 16.33 18.70
N SER A 14 45.82 15.93 17.55
CA SER A 14 45.60 14.52 17.12
C SER A 14 44.33 14.24 16.29
N SER A 15 43.76 15.18 15.53
CA SER A 15 42.66 14.81 14.59
C SER A 15 43.13 14.23 13.25
N LYS A 16 44.40 14.40 12.88
CA LYS A 16 44.96 13.90 11.61
C LYS A 16 45.31 12.39 11.50
N PRO A 17 45.56 11.61 12.58
CA PRO A 17 45.89 10.19 12.44
C PRO A 17 44.67 9.30 12.17
N LEU A 18 43.47 9.70 12.61
CA LEU A 18 42.25 8.87 12.46
C LEU A 18 41.66 8.86 11.03
N GLU A 19 41.73 9.99 10.31
CA GLU A 19 41.30 10.05 8.90
C GLU A 19 42.23 9.28 7.96
N ALA A 20 43.48 9.01 8.36
CA ALA A 20 44.43 8.23 7.59
C ALA A 20 44.31 6.72 7.86
N ALA A 21 43.83 6.32 9.04
CA ALA A 21 43.76 4.93 9.47
C ALA A 21 42.96 4.05 8.50
N TRP A 22 41.85 4.53 7.90
CA TRP A 22 41.09 3.71 6.96
C TRP A 22 41.80 3.48 5.61
N LYS A 23 42.78 4.33 5.24
CA LYS A 23 43.60 4.11 4.03
C LYS A 23 44.59 2.97 4.23
N GLU A 24 45.05 2.78 5.47
CA GLU A 24 46.01 1.74 5.85
C GLU A 24 45.36 0.34 5.89
N PHE A 25 44.10 0.24 6.33
CA PHE A 25 43.34 -1.02 6.33
C PHE A 25 42.82 -1.45 4.94
N GLY A 26 42.85 -0.57 3.93
CA GLY A 26 42.36 -0.85 2.59
C GLY A 26 40.84 -1.05 2.49
N ARG A 27 40.32 -1.16 1.25
CA ARG A 27 38.88 -1.37 0.99
C ARG A 27 38.47 -2.85 0.96
N ASP A 28 39.43 -3.76 1.06
CA ASP A 28 39.18 -5.19 0.88
C ASP A 28 38.82 -5.88 2.20
N ASN A 29 39.22 -5.30 3.34
CA ASN A 29 38.92 -5.80 4.68
C ASN A 29 37.58 -5.24 5.20
N PRO A 30 36.71 -6.07 5.84
CA PRO A 30 35.47 -5.60 6.47
C PRO A 30 35.66 -4.43 7.45
N ALA A 31 36.75 -4.37 8.21
CA ALA A 31 37.04 -3.26 9.12
C ALA A 31 37.30 -1.94 8.36
N GLY A 32 38.06 -2.00 7.27
CA GLY A 32 38.33 -0.86 6.40
C GLY A 32 37.07 -0.37 5.67
N LYS A 33 36.19 -1.27 5.22
CA LYS A 33 34.88 -0.92 4.67
C LYS A 33 33.98 -0.22 5.69
N ALA A 34 33.99 -0.68 6.94
CA ALA A 34 33.21 -0.07 8.02
C ALA A 34 33.71 1.34 8.37
N LEU A 35 35.03 1.54 8.48
CA LEU A 35 35.63 2.86 8.70
C LEU A 35 35.39 3.79 7.51
N PHE A 36 35.56 3.32 6.27
CA PHE A 36 35.24 4.10 5.09
C PHE A 36 33.77 4.53 5.08
N LYS A 37 32.84 3.64 5.44
CA LYS A 37 31.42 3.98 5.55
C LYS A 37 31.18 4.97 6.69
N LEU A 38 31.90 4.91 7.80
CA LEU A 38 31.72 5.86 8.92
C LEU A 38 32.15 7.27 8.53
N TYR A 39 33.31 7.41 7.87
CA TYR A 39 33.94 8.71 7.61
C TYR A 39 33.64 9.30 6.22
N ASN A 40 33.32 8.48 5.20
CA ASN A 40 33.02 8.94 3.83
C ASN A 40 31.55 8.76 3.41
N LYS A 41 30.65 8.60 4.38
CA LYS A 41 29.21 8.27 4.21
C LYS A 41 28.51 9.11 3.15
N ASP A 42 28.86 10.39 3.05
CA ASP A 42 28.21 11.35 2.15
C ASP A 42 29.11 11.89 1.04
N ALA A 43 30.42 11.64 1.06
CA ALA A 43 31.32 12.14 0.02
C ALA A 43 30.97 11.58 -1.37
N ALA A 44 30.71 10.27 -1.47
CA ALA A 44 30.29 9.65 -2.73
C ALA A 44 28.91 10.15 -3.20
N LYS A 45 27.99 10.39 -2.26
CA LYS A 45 26.65 10.93 -2.57
C LYS A 45 26.73 12.39 -3.04
N GLN A 46 27.55 13.20 -2.39
CA GLN A 46 27.78 14.60 -2.76
C GLN A 46 28.42 14.71 -4.15
N ILE A 47 29.42 13.87 -4.44
CA ILE A 47 30.03 13.80 -5.77
C ILE A 47 28.99 13.37 -6.82
N GLY A 48 28.21 12.32 -6.56
CA GLY A 48 27.13 11.88 -7.46
C GLY A 48 26.07 12.96 -7.69
N ASN A 49 25.66 13.67 -6.64
CA ASN A 49 24.71 14.78 -6.72
C ASN A 49 25.28 15.96 -7.52
N ALA A 50 26.57 16.26 -7.37
CA ALA A 50 27.25 17.30 -8.13
C ALA A 50 27.38 16.96 -9.63
N TYR A 51 27.62 15.69 -9.98
CA TYR A 51 27.59 15.25 -11.37
C TYR A 51 26.18 15.31 -11.95
N ASN A 52 25.18 14.87 -11.19
CA ASN A 52 23.78 14.93 -11.63
C ASN A 52 23.31 16.38 -11.85
N SER A 53 23.61 17.29 -10.92
CA SER A 53 23.23 18.71 -11.06
C SER A 53 23.91 19.39 -12.26
N LYS A 54 25.19 19.10 -12.50
CA LYS A 54 25.90 19.59 -13.69
C LYS A 54 25.28 19.04 -14.98
N ASN A 55 25.00 17.74 -15.04
CA ASN A 55 24.37 17.12 -16.22
C ASN A 55 22.98 17.69 -16.48
N LYS A 56 22.19 17.91 -15.42
CA LYS A 56 20.87 18.54 -15.51
C LYS A 56 20.97 19.95 -16.07
N ALA A 57 21.88 20.78 -15.56
CA ALA A 57 22.09 22.14 -16.06
C ALA A 57 22.54 22.18 -17.53
N VAL A 58 23.39 21.22 -17.95
CA VAL A 58 23.78 21.08 -19.36
C VAL A 58 22.57 20.67 -20.22
N HIS A 59 21.74 19.74 -19.73
CA HIS A 59 20.55 19.29 -20.45
C HIS A 59 19.49 20.41 -20.58
N GLU A 60 19.27 21.19 -19.51
CA GLU A 60 18.38 22.36 -19.53
C GLU A 60 18.87 23.42 -20.52
N LYS A 61 20.18 23.69 -20.59
CA LYS A 61 20.76 24.58 -21.61
C LYS A 61 20.54 24.07 -23.03
N LYS A 62 20.71 22.76 -23.26
CA LYS A 62 20.45 22.15 -24.58
C LYS A 62 18.99 22.26 -24.99
N LEU A 63 18.06 21.97 -24.07
CA LEU A 63 16.62 22.15 -24.29
C LEU A 63 16.28 23.61 -24.60
N ALA A 64 16.87 24.57 -23.89
CA ALA A 64 16.68 26.00 -24.16
C ALA A 64 17.19 26.43 -25.54
N THR A 65 18.23 25.77 -26.07
CA THR A 65 18.70 25.97 -27.45
C THR A 65 17.87 25.25 -28.52
N GLY A 66 16.71 24.68 -28.16
CA GLY A 66 15.81 23.98 -29.07
C GLY A 66 16.24 22.55 -29.42
N TRP A 67 17.26 22.01 -28.74
CA TRP A 67 17.65 20.61 -28.90
C TRP A 67 16.65 19.71 -28.18
N SER A 68 15.99 18.83 -28.92
CA SER A 68 15.12 17.78 -28.35
C SER A 68 15.84 16.42 -28.46
N PRO A 69 15.91 15.62 -27.39
CA PRO A 69 16.48 14.29 -27.49
C PRO A 69 15.65 13.46 -28.48
N LEU A 70 16.34 12.75 -29.38
CA LEU A 70 15.70 11.80 -30.27
C LEU A 70 14.97 10.74 -29.41
N PRO A 71 13.74 10.35 -29.78
CA PRO A 71 13.07 9.25 -29.11
C PRO A 71 13.99 8.04 -29.14
N VAL A 72 14.18 7.39 -27.99
CA VAL A 72 14.95 6.15 -27.90
C VAL A 72 14.24 5.13 -28.79
N ALA A 73 14.81 4.89 -29.98
CA ALA A 73 14.32 3.85 -30.86
C ALA A 73 14.47 2.53 -30.10
N GLU A 74 13.34 1.90 -29.78
CA GLU A 74 13.37 0.55 -29.23
C GLU A 74 14.16 -0.32 -30.21
N PRO A 75 15.18 -1.07 -29.74
CA PRO A 75 15.92 -1.94 -30.64
C PRO A 75 14.93 -2.89 -31.32
N PRO A 76 15.06 -3.13 -32.65
CA PRO A 76 14.13 -3.99 -33.35
C PRO A 76 14.14 -5.36 -32.67
N LYS A 77 12.97 -5.77 -32.16
CA LYS A 77 12.81 -7.09 -31.54
C LYS A 77 13.31 -8.14 -32.54
N PRO A 78 14.26 -9.03 -32.16
CA PRO A 78 14.76 -10.05 -33.07
C PRO A 78 13.58 -10.87 -33.57
N LYS A 79 13.37 -10.87 -34.89
CA LYS A 79 12.31 -11.68 -35.50
C LYS A 79 12.72 -13.14 -35.32
N LEU A 80 11.98 -13.87 -34.49
CA LEU A 80 12.15 -15.31 -34.35
C LEU A 80 11.83 -15.96 -35.71
N GLU A 81 12.85 -16.45 -36.40
CA GLU A 81 12.67 -17.27 -37.59
C GLU A 81 12.01 -18.59 -37.16
N LYS A 82 10.74 -18.74 -37.52
CA LYS A 82 10.01 -19.99 -37.24
C LYS A 82 10.60 -21.07 -38.16
N PRO A 83 10.99 -22.24 -37.64
CA PRO A 83 11.49 -23.32 -38.47
C PRO A 83 10.41 -23.71 -39.50
N VAL A 84 10.78 -23.68 -40.78
CA VAL A 84 9.89 -24.05 -41.88
C VAL A 84 9.83 -25.57 -41.94
N VAL A 85 8.87 -26.15 -41.22
CA VAL A 85 8.59 -27.59 -41.29
C VAL A 85 7.78 -27.88 -42.55
N ALA A 86 8.23 -28.83 -43.36
CA ALA A 86 7.51 -29.29 -44.54
C ALA A 86 6.29 -30.13 -44.13
N VAL A 87 5.18 -29.46 -43.85
CA VAL A 87 3.88 -30.09 -43.59
C VAL A 87 2.99 -30.04 -44.84
N PRO A 88 2.21 -31.11 -45.10
CA PRO A 88 1.19 -31.12 -46.15
C PRO A 88 0.28 -29.90 -46.03
N ARG A 89 0.21 -29.10 -47.10
CA ARG A 89 -0.63 -27.90 -47.13
C ARG A 89 -2.04 -28.28 -47.57
N PHE A 90 -2.98 -28.20 -46.64
CA PHE A 90 -4.40 -28.33 -46.97
C PHE A 90 -4.92 -27.04 -47.61
N PRO A 91 -5.87 -27.12 -48.57
CA PRO A 91 -6.49 -25.94 -49.14
C PRO A 91 -7.15 -25.13 -48.00
N LYS A 92 -6.92 -23.81 -48.01
CA LYS A 92 -7.56 -22.91 -47.06
C LYS A 92 -9.08 -23.07 -47.20
N ARG A 93 -9.75 -23.46 -46.11
CA ARG A 93 -11.22 -23.45 -46.05
C ARG A 93 -11.67 -22.00 -46.24
N MET A 94 -12.78 -21.84 -46.97
CA MET A 94 -13.36 -20.61 -47.51
C MET A 94 -13.17 -19.34 -46.66
N ASP A 95 -13.06 -18.20 -47.36
CA ASP A 95 -12.87 -16.89 -46.75
C ASP A 95 -13.96 -16.58 -45.70
N TYR A 96 -13.51 -16.14 -44.53
CA TYR A 96 -14.31 -15.97 -43.32
C TYR A 96 -15.35 -14.85 -43.40
N GLU A 97 -15.36 -14.07 -44.48
CA GLU A 97 -16.37 -13.04 -44.74
C GLU A 97 -17.78 -13.64 -44.90
N SER A 98 -17.89 -14.89 -45.35
CA SER A 98 -19.15 -15.64 -45.38
C SER A 98 -19.25 -16.67 -44.24
N SER A 99 -18.49 -16.48 -43.15
CA SER A 99 -18.43 -17.48 -42.08
C SER A 99 -19.81 -17.69 -41.46
N ARG A 100 -20.25 -18.95 -41.45
CA ARG A 100 -21.45 -19.45 -40.75
C ARG A 100 -21.57 -18.94 -39.30
N ALA A 101 -20.47 -18.48 -38.70
CA ALA A 101 -20.42 -17.82 -37.39
C ALA A 101 -21.24 -16.52 -37.31
N GLN A 102 -21.31 -15.76 -38.41
CA GLN A 102 -22.14 -14.54 -38.52
C GLN A 102 -23.65 -14.87 -38.60
N TYR A 103 -23.99 -16.09 -39.03
CA TYR A 103 -25.36 -16.59 -39.17
C TYR A 103 -25.75 -17.58 -38.07
N ILE A 104 -25.02 -17.59 -36.94
CA ILE A 104 -25.45 -18.36 -35.76
C ILE A 104 -26.69 -17.66 -35.20
N PRO A 105 -27.87 -18.31 -35.21
CA PRO A 105 -29.08 -17.70 -34.66
C PRO A 105 -28.83 -17.26 -33.21
N ARG A 106 -29.27 -16.05 -32.86
CA ARG A 106 -29.12 -15.39 -31.54
C ARG A 106 -27.73 -14.87 -31.17
N ARG A 107 -26.73 -14.91 -32.07
CA ARG A 107 -25.46 -14.17 -31.86
C ARG A 107 -25.50 -12.84 -32.60
N ARG A 108 -25.13 -11.77 -31.90
CA ARG A 108 -25.03 -10.41 -32.46
C ARG A 108 -23.69 -10.22 -33.17
N HIS A 109 -23.69 -9.46 -34.26
CA HIS A 109 -22.47 -9.09 -34.98
C HIS A 109 -21.58 -8.18 -34.14
N VAL A 110 -20.27 -8.24 -34.34
CA VAL A 110 -19.30 -7.45 -33.57
C VAL A 110 -19.55 -5.94 -33.64
N ASP A 111 -19.99 -5.46 -34.80
CA ASP A 111 -20.28 -4.03 -34.99
C ASP A 111 -21.50 -3.58 -34.21
N VAL A 112 -22.52 -4.44 -34.10
CA VAL A 112 -23.70 -4.19 -33.27
C VAL A 112 -23.31 -4.14 -31.79
N ILE A 113 -22.46 -5.06 -31.35
CA ILE A 113 -21.96 -5.08 -29.97
C ILE A 113 -21.16 -3.81 -29.66
N ARG A 114 -20.28 -3.37 -30.58
CA ARG A 114 -19.51 -2.13 -30.41
C ARG A 114 -20.40 -0.90 -30.34
N ALA A 115 -21.35 -0.79 -31.26
CA ALA A 115 -22.31 0.32 -31.27
C ALA A 115 -23.14 0.38 -29.97
N GLU A 116 -23.55 -0.77 -29.43
CA GLU A 116 -24.24 -0.84 -28.14
C GLU A 116 -23.35 -0.39 -26.97
N ILE A 117 -22.07 -0.81 -26.95
CA ILE A 117 -21.10 -0.40 -25.93
C ILE A 117 -20.89 1.12 -25.97
N ASP A 118 -20.70 1.68 -27.16
CA ASP A 118 -20.48 3.11 -27.36
C ASP A 118 -21.72 3.92 -26.97
N ALA A 119 -22.92 3.44 -27.32
CA ALA A 119 -24.18 4.07 -26.94
C ALA A 119 -24.41 4.06 -25.41
N GLU A 120 -24.10 2.95 -24.74
CA GLU A 120 -24.21 2.85 -23.28
C GLU A 120 -23.16 3.72 -22.58
N TYR A 121 -21.96 3.85 -23.15
CA TYR A 121 -20.94 4.78 -22.66
C TYR A 121 -21.40 6.23 -22.73
N GLU A 122 -21.94 6.67 -23.88
CA GLU A 122 -22.48 8.02 -24.04
C GLU A 122 -23.68 8.27 -23.13
N ARG A 123 -24.53 7.26 -22.91
CA ARG A 123 -25.62 7.32 -21.93
C ARG A 123 -25.08 7.51 -20.51
N MET A 124 -24.08 6.75 -20.07
CA MET A 124 -23.49 6.92 -18.73
C MET A 124 -22.79 8.27 -18.56
N ARG A 125 -22.16 8.76 -19.62
CA ARG A 125 -21.49 10.06 -19.65
C ARG A 125 -22.47 11.23 -19.55
N THR A 126 -23.62 11.14 -20.21
CA THR A 126 -24.65 12.19 -20.24
C THR A 126 -25.69 12.07 -19.12
N ALA A 127 -25.81 10.89 -18.50
CA ALA A 127 -26.70 10.70 -17.37
C ALA A 127 -26.26 11.55 -16.16
N PRO A 128 -27.20 12.21 -15.46
CA PRO A 128 -26.89 12.88 -14.21
C PRO A 128 -26.40 11.83 -13.20
N GLN A 129 -25.16 12.00 -12.73
CA GLN A 129 -24.59 11.13 -11.72
C GLN A 129 -25.39 11.27 -10.42
N PRO A 130 -25.72 10.17 -9.74
CA PRO A 130 -26.42 10.26 -8.46
C PRO A 130 -25.55 11.05 -7.46
N PRO A 131 -26.17 11.85 -6.58
CA PRO A 131 -25.40 12.55 -5.55
C PRO A 131 -24.66 11.51 -4.68
N PRO A 132 -23.42 11.82 -4.25
CA PRO A 132 -22.64 10.90 -3.45
C PRO A 132 -23.39 10.57 -2.15
N SER A 133 -23.57 9.27 -1.87
CA SER A 133 -24.30 8.79 -0.69
C SER A 133 -23.61 9.10 0.63
N ARG A 134 -22.33 9.47 0.60
CA ARG A 134 -21.49 9.79 1.76
C ARG A 134 -20.76 11.10 1.49
N ALA A 135 -20.34 11.77 2.57
CA ALA A 135 -19.48 12.94 2.44
C ALA A 135 -18.27 12.58 1.57
N VAL A 136 -18.01 13.40 0.54
CA VAL A 136 -16.90 13.17 -0.40
C VAL A 136 -15.55 13.15 0.30
N LEU A 137 -15.45 13.78 1.48
CA LEU A 137 -14.29 13.72 2.36
C LEU A 137 -14.70 13.23 3.74
N ASP A 138 -13.98 12.21 4.21
CA ASP A 138 -14.00 11.75 5.59
C ASP A 138 -13.42 12.83 6.52
N ASP A 139 -13.84 12.83 7.78
CA ASP A 139 -13.36 13.83 8.75
C ASP A 139 -11.84 13.79 8.96
N LYS A 140 -11.23 12.59 8.80
CA LYS A 140 -9.77 12.42 8.81
C LYS A 140 -9.07 13.11 7.63
N GLU A 141 -9.73 13.17 6.48
CA GLU A 141 -9.16 13.81 5.30
C GLU A 141 -9.34 15.32 5.35
N LYS A 142 -10.47 15.78 5.91
CA LYS A 142 -10.67 17.20 6.22
C LYS A 142 -9.60 17.74 7.17
N THR A 143 -9.25 17.00 8.24
CA THR A 143 -8.20 17.42 9.16
C THR A 143 -6.82 17.42 8.48
N ARG A 144 -6.51 16.38 7.70
CA ARG A 144 -5.27 16.34 6.89
C ARG A 144 -5.14 17.55 5.96
N LEU A 145 -6.21 17.93 5.27
CA LEU A 145 -6.22 19.09 4.39
C LEU A 145 -6.13 20.41 5.16
N ALA A 146 -6.82 20.51 6.30
CA ALA A 146 -6.71 21.67 7.18
C ALA A 146 -5.27 21.87 7.66
N ASP A 147 -4.57 20.80 8.05
CA ASP A 147 -3.16 20.84 8.41
C ASP A 147 -2.29 21.25 7.22
N LEU A 148 -2.56 20.70 6.03
CA LEU A 148 -1.83 21.04 4.83
C LEU A 148 -1.97 22.53 4.47
N MET A 149 -3.15 23.12 4.64
CA MET A 149 -3.41 24.55 4.46
C MET A 149 -2.74 25.39 5.54
N ARG A 150 -2.87 24.98 6.81
CA ARG A 150 -2.25 25.65 7.97
C ARG A 150 -0.73 25.73 7.84
N PHE A 151 -0.10 24.67 7.34
CA PHE A 151 1.35 24.57 7.21
C PHE A 151 1.86 24.87 5.78
N ARG A 152 1.02 25.42 4.89
CA ARG A 152 1.36 25.75 3.50
C ARG A 152 2.09 24.61 2.77
N GLY A 153 1.59 23.39 2.92
CA GLY A 153 2.18 22.19 2.31
C GLY A 153 3.36 21.57 3.07
N LYS A 154 3.85 22.19 4.15
CA LYS A 154 4.97 21.70 4.97
C LYS A 154 4.50 21.23 6.33
N VAL A 155 3.63 20.22 6.36
CA VAL A 155 3.19 19.61 7.62
C VAL A 155 4.42 19.08 8.37
N PRO A 156 4.64 19.48 9.64
CA PRO A 156 5.74 18.98 10.44
C PRO A 156 5.73 17.45 10.44
N ALA A 157 6.86 16.83 10.14
CA ALA A 157 6.99 15.38 10.22
C ALA A 157 6.75 14.97 11.67
N VAL A 158 5.63 14.29 11.93
CA VAL A 158 5.32 13.76 13.25
C VAL A 158 6.45 12.81 13.61
N THR A 159 7.16 13.11 14.69
CA THR A 159 8.26 12.25 15.14
C THR A 159 7.66 10.92 15.62
N PRO A 160 8.39 9.79 15.49
CA PRO A 160 7.92 8.51 16.01
C PRO A 160 7.61 8.58 17.52
N GLU A 161 8.27 9.47 18.25
CA GLU A 161 8.02 9.74 19.66
C GLU A 161 6.65 10.42 19.91
N GLN A 162 6.24 11.36 19.05
CA GLN A 162 4.91 11.99 19.12
C GLN A 162 3.80 11.02 18.76
N VAL A 163 4.01 10.15 17.76
CA VAL A 163 3.06 9.07 17.43
C VAL A 163 2.94 8.09 18.61
N ALA A 164 4.06 7.72 19.24
CA ALA A 164 4.05 6.86 20.42
C ALA A 164 3.39 7.54 21.63
N ALA A 165 3.58 8.84 21.82
CA ALA A 165 2.91 9.61 22.88
C ALA A 165 1.39 9.68 22.66
N GLN A 166 0.93 9.89 21.43
CA GLN A 166 -0.50 9.81 21.09
C GLN A 166 -1.07 8.41 21.30
N ALA A 167 -0.35 7.37 20.88
CA ALA A 167 -0.76 5.97 21.10
C ALA A 167 -0.84 5.62 22.59
N ARG A 168 0.04 6.20 23.44
CA ARG A 168 0.01 6.05 24.90
C ARG A 168 -1.11 6.84 25.56
N ALA A 169 -1.53 7.96 24.97
CA ALA A 169 -2.60 8.80 25.46
C ALA A 169 -4.00 8.30 25.06
N ALA A 170 -4.10 7.35 24.12
CA ALA A 170 -5.37 6.72 23.78
C ALA A 170 -5.90 5.90 24.98
N PRO A 171 -7.20 5.99 25.32
CA PRO A 171 -7.78 5.18 26.38
C PRO A 171 -7.63 3.70 26.00
N LYS A 172 -6.95 2.94 26.86
CA LYS A 172 -6.88 1.49 26.71
C LYS A 172 -8.27 0.94 26.97
N LYS A 173 -8.88 0.31 25.95
CA LYS A 173 -10.15 -0.42 26.10
C LYS A 173 -9.99 -1.44 27.22
N SER A 174 -10.98 -1.53 28.11
CA SER A 174 -10.97 -2.58 29.13
C SER A 174 -10.99 -3.96 28.46
N GLU A 175 -10.50 -4.99 29.14
CA GLU A 175 -10.54 -6.36 28.62
C GLU A 175 -11.98 -6.78 28.29
N GLN A 176 -12.95 -6.39 29.13
CA GLN A 176 -14.37 -6.58 28.87
C GLN A 176 -14.84 -5.89 27.58
N GLN A 177 -14.48 -4.61 27.36
CA GLN A 177 -14.83 -3.89 26.14
C GLN A 177 -14.22 -4.53 24.89
N GLN A 178 -13.02 -5.10 24.99
CA GLN A 178 -12.39 -5.82 23.88
C GLN A 178 -13.13 -7.12 23.56
N LEU A 179 -13.61 -7.84 24.59
CA LEU A 179 -14.42 -9.04 24.41
C LEU A 179 -15.80 -8.71 23.81
N GLU A 180 -16.44 -7.63 24.27
CA GLU A 180 -17.71 -7.13 23.72
C GLU A 180 -17.57 -6.73 22.25
N GLU A 181 -16.51 -5.98 21.89
CA GLU A 181 -16.24 -5.61 20.50
C GLU A 181 -15.99 -6.83 19.61
N MET A 182 -15.22 -7.82 20.10
CA MET A 182 -14.99 -9.06 19.39
C MET A 182 -16.28 -9.88 19.23
N PHE A 183 -17.16 -9.87 20.24
CA PHE A 183 -18.48 -10.50 20.18
C PHE A 183 -19.34 -9.87 19.09
N GLU A 184 -19.47 -8.54 19.08
CA GLU A 184 -20.22 -7.80 18.06
C GLU A 184 -19.66 -8.05 16.66
N GLN A 185 -18.33 -8.07 16.51
CA GLN A 185 -17.68 -8.36 15.24
C GLN A 185 -18.06 -9.76 14.73
N ILE A 186 -18.01 -10.79 15.59
CA ILE A 186 -18.36 -12.16 15.19
C ILE A 186 -19.85 -12.28 14.82
N VAL A 187 -20.73 -11.60 15.55
CA VAL A 187 -22.17 -11.55 15.20
C VAL A 187 -22.36 -10.92 13.82
N GLY A 188 -21.73 -9.78 13.55
CA GLY A 188 -21.78 -9.13 12.23
C GLY A 188 -21.27 -10.04 11.12
N GLU A 189 -20.15 -10.73 11.35
CA GLU A 189 -19.60 -11.71 10.41
C GLU A 189 -20.54 -12.89 10.10
N ILE A 190 -21.34 -13.33 11.08
CA ILE A 190 -22.36 -14.37 10.88
C ILE A 190 -23.52 -13.81 10.06
N GLU A 191 -23.99 -12.61 10.38
CA GLU A 191 -25.07 -11.96 9.66
C GLU A 191 -24.72 -11.68 8.19
N GLU A 192 -23.52 -11.20 7.93
CA GLU A 192 -22.99 -10.99 6.57
C GLU A 192 -22.98 -12.30 5.77
N ARG A 193 -22.51 -13.40 6.35
CA ARG A 193 -22.50 -14.72 5.68
C ARG A 193 -23.91 -15.26 5.43
N ARG A 194 -24.84 -15.03 6.36
CA ARG A 194 -26.26 -15.38 6.16
C ARG A 194 -26.90 -14.51 5.08
N ALA A 195 -26.59 -13.22 5.03
CA ALA A 195 -27.04 -12.31 3.98
C ALA A 195 -26.47 -12.73 2.62
N PHE A 196 -25.18 -13.04 2.53
CA PHE A 196 -24.54 -13.55 1.32
C PHE A 196 -25.24 -14.77 0.73
N LEU A 197 -25.62 -15.75 1.56
CA LEU A 197 -26.40 -16.90 1.09
C LEU A 197 -27.78 -16.51 0.58
N ARG A 198 -28.49 -15.61 1.28
CA ARG A 198 -29.79 -15.10 0.84
C ARG A 198 -29.70 -14.36 -0.50
N ASP A 199 -28.67 -13.54 -0.68
CA ASP A 199 -28.46 -12.77 -1.91
C ASP A 199 -28.14 -13.69 -3.09
N LEU A 200 -27.32 -14.73 -2.87
CA LEU A 200 -27.02 -15.74 -3.90
C LEU A 200 -28.23 -16.59 -4.27
N GLU A 201 -29.06 -16.92 -3.29
CA GLU A 201 -30.33 -17.63 -3.49
C GLU A 201 -31.30 -16.78 -4.31
N ALA A 202 -31.49 -15.52 -3.93
CA ALA A 202 -32.34 -14.57 -4.64
C ALA A 202 -31.87 -14.32 -6.08
N ALA A 203 -30.56 -14.33 -6.32
CA ALA A 203 -29.97 -14.22 -7.66
C ALA A 203 -30.04 -15.51 -8.50
N GLY A 204 -30.52 -16.62 -7.93
CA GLY A 204 -30.56 -17.93 -8.60
C GLY A 204 -29.18 -18.52 -8.92
N ARG A 205 -28.13 -18.02 -8.24
CA ARG A 205 -26.72 -18.42 -8.45
C ARG A 205 -26.19 -19.31 -7.33
N LEU A 206 -27.06 -19.78 -6.45
CA LEU A 206 -26.69 -20.59 -5.30
C LEU A 206 -26.23 -21.98 -5.75
N LYS A 207 -24.97 -22.30 -5.49
CA LYS A 207 -24.39 -23.62 -5.72
C LYS A 207 -24.31 -24.38 -4.40
N LEU A 208 -24.54 -25.70 -4.44
CA LEU A 208 -24.52 -26.55 -3.25
C LEU A 208 -23.16 -26.52 -2.53
N GLU A 209 -22.06 -26.51 -3.28
CA GLU A 209 -20.71 -26.38 -2.73
C GLU A 209 -20.52 -25.08 -1.93
N THR A 210 -21.02 -23.96 -2.46
CA THR A 210 -20.98 -22.65 -1.78
C THR A 210 -21.79 -22.67 -0.49
N VAL A 211 -22.96 -23.33 -0.50
CA VAL A 211 -23.79 -23.49 0.70
C VAL A 211 -23.03 -24.26 1.78
N HIS A 212 -22.39 -25.37 1.42
CA HIS A 212 -21.66 -26.19 2.39
C HIS A 212 -20.46 -25.44 2.97
N MET A 213 -19.69 -24.77 2.13
CA MET A 213 -18.56 -23.94 2.54
C MET A 213 -19.00 -22.84 3.51
N VAL A 214 -19.97 -22.00 3.14
CA VAL A 214 -20.42 -20.89 3.98
C VAL A 214 -21.09 -21.39 5.27
N ARG A 215 -21.80 -22.52 5.24
CA ARG A 215 -22.33 -23.14 6.47
C ARG A 215 -21.22 -23.58 7.41
N SER A 216 -20.12 -24.13 6.91
CA SER A 216 -18.97 -24.50 7.74
C SER A 216 -18.30 -23.27 8.38
N GLU A 217 -18.20 -22.15 7.63
CA GLU A 217 -17.70 -20.89 8.17
C GLU A 217 -18.63 -20.33 9.25
N ILE A 218 -19.96 -20.35 9.03
CA ILE A 218 -20.94 -19.94 10.03
C ILE A 218 -20.80 -20.80 11.30
N GLN A 219 -20.66 -22.12 11.17
CA GLN A 219 -20.45 -23.01 12.31
C GLN A 219 -19.16 -22.67 13.09
N GLN A 220 -18.07 -22.40 12.38
CA GLN A 220 -16.82 -21.99 13.00
C GLN A 220 -16.99 -20.66 13.76
N ARG A 221 -17.68 -19.68 13.17
CA ARG A 221 -17.96 -18.40 13.83
C ARG A 221 -18.90 -18.53 15.03
N VAL A 222 -19.89 -19.40 14.97
CA VAL A 222 -20.75 -19.70 16.13
C VAL A 222 -19.93 -20.33 17.26
N ALA A 223 -18.99 -21.22 16.96
CA ALA A 223 -18.10 -21.79 17.96
C ALA A 223 -17.11 -20.76 18.55
N ASP A 224 -16.64 -19.81 17.74
CA ASP A 224 -15.85 -18.66 18.22
C ASP A 224 -16.72 -17.78 19.14
N LEU A 225 -17.96 -17.46 18.74
CA LEU A 225 -18.90 -16.65 19.51
C LEU A 225 -19.19 -17.24 20.89
N GLN A 226 -19.43 -18.56 20.96
CA GLN A 226 -19.64 -19.28 22.21
C GLN A 226 -18.42 -19.20 23.15
N ARG A 227 -17.20 -19.24 22.59
CA ARG A 227 -15.97 -19.07 23.39
C ARG A 227 -15.86 -17.66 23.96
N VAL A 228 -16.16 -16.64 23.17
CA VAL A 228 -16.13 -15.24 23.63
C VAL A 228 -17.21 -14.99 24.68
N ASP A 229 -18.42 -15.49 24.47
CA ASP A 229 -19.53 -15.41 25.44
C ASP A 229 -19.16 -16.05 26.79
N ALA A 230 -18.55 -17.24 26.77
CA ALA A 230 -18.08 -17.89 27.99
C ALA A 230 -17.01 -17.06 28.74
N LEU A 231 -16.08 -16.42 28.02
CA LEU A 231 -15.08 -15.53 28.63
C LEU A 231 -15.72 -14.28 29.23
N LEU A 232 -16.71 -13.71 28.55
CA LEU A 232 -17.44 -12.52 29.01
C LEU A 232 -18.26 -12.83 30.27
N GLN A 233 -18.91 -14.00 30.33
CA GLN A 233 -19.60 -14.51 31.52
C GLN A 233 -18.64 -14.73 32.70
N GLN A 234 -17.44 -15.28 32.46
CA GLN A 234 -16.43 -15.42 33.51
C GLN A 234 -15.96 -14.06 34.05
N TYR A 235 -15.78 -13.08 33.18
CA TYR A 235 -15.32 -11.74 33.57
C TYR A 235 -16.39 -10.99 34.37
N THR A 236 -17.65 -11.06 33.94
CA THR A 236 -18.79 -10.46 34.66
C THR A 236 -19.07 -11.13 36.00
N ALA A 237 -18.94 -12.45 36.09
CA ALA A 237 -19.06 -13.19 37.35
C ALA A 237 -17.87 -12.95 38.30
N GLY A 238 -16.65 -12.87 37.76
CA GLY A 238 -15.41 -12.63 38.54
C GLY A 238 -15.29 -11.22 39.09
N ALA A 239 -15.75 -10.20 38.36
CA ALA A 239 -15.78 -8.81 38.81
C ALA A 239 -16.71 -8.58 40.02
N GLY A 240 -17.70 -9.46 40.24
CA GLY A 240 -18.59 -9.42 41.40
C GLY A 240 -17.99 -10.00 42.70
N ALA A 241 -16.94 -10.83 42.62
CA ALA A 241 -16.38 -11.55 43.77
C ALA A 241 -15.17 -10.86 44.44
N GLY A 242 -14.62 -9.80 43.83
CA GLY A 242 -13.35 -9.17 44.24
C GLY A 242 -13.43 -7.87 45.05
N SER A 243 -14.62 -7.36 45.40
CA SER A 243 -14.76 -6.07 46.13
C SER A 243 -15.05 -6.18 47.64
N GLY A 244 -14.81 -7.34 48.25
CA GLY A 244 -14.99 -7.56 49.68
C GLY A 244 -13.67 -7.75 50.43
N ALA A 245 -13.38 -6.81 51.34
CA ALA A 245 -12.41 -6.88 52.43
C ALA A 245 -10.91 -6.67 52.10
N SER A 246 -10.46 -5.42 52.26
CA SER A 246 -9.12 -5.16 52.83
C SER A 246 -9.27 -5.07 54.35
N PRO A 247 -8.68 -5.99 55.14
CA PRO A 247 -8.58 -5.82 56.58
C PRO A 247 -7.42 -4.85 56.88
N SER A 248 -7.75 -3.76 57.54
CA SER A 248 -6.80 -2.83 58.16
C SER A 248 -6.02 -3.55 59.25
N HIS A 249 -4.69 -3.55 59.12
CA HIS A 249 -3.72 -3.76 60.19
C HIS A 249 -2.99 -2.46 60.49
#